data_AF-A0A955P6K9-F1
#
_entry.id   AF-A0A955P6K9-F1
#
_cell.length_a   1.000
_cell.length_b   1.000
_cell.length_c   1.000
_cell.angle_alpha   90.00
_cell.angle_beta   90.00
_cell.angle_gamma   90.00
#
_symmetry.space_group_name_H-M   'P 1'
#
loop_
_entity.id
_entity.type
_entity.pdbx_description
1 polymer ?
#
loop_
_entity_poly.entity_id
_entity_poly.type
_entity_poly.pdbx_seq_one_letter_code
_entity_poly.pdbx_strand_id
1 'polypeptide(L)'
;TIPDLNDHLQTLWDSVPAMPKAEANADGQLVGQLDWSLWDAFLDQIEQYGVIRLHHVPVPTFPKGIEVSEELKLKSQRNYVNAWFDHMKKYGLDDKNFAFYVEDETGLTGTHENFMKAAKHLKEIDPRLQVYANPWGAITKEMLRDMAPLTDVWQPGMEVIEYHGPEVVDIMRADGDRLISMYTPPGNCRTLLPLGFFRSQPWIALNWKIEGGGWWVYRQDDLFGTGPHGDPSYGGVNWDGRSLVWSRRWEAMRDGVEDFNAVVFLRDLAEAANDSAALKTIDEAVSSVASECITGMPREAADYDMDFEVFMKHREAIRQSLERLSE
;
A
#
# COMPACT_ATOMS: atom_id res chain seq x y z
N THR A 1 -11.20 -11.98 0.47
CA THR A 1 -12.34 -11.31 1.14
C THR A 1 -11.77 -10.50 2.30
N ILE A 2 -12.56 -9.66 2.97
CA ILE A 2 -12.06 -8.96 4.18
C ILE A 2 -11.58 -9.94 5.27
N PRO A 3 -12.31 -11.03 5.61
CA PRO A 3 -11.80 -12.04 6.56
C PRO A 3 -10.45 -12.63 6.16
N ASP A 4 -10.26 -12.95 4.87
CA ASP A 4 -8.99 -13.45 4.35
C ASP A 4 -7.84 -12.45 4.54
N LEU A 5 -8.12 -11.16 4.33
CA LEU A 5 -7.11 -10.12 4.51
C LEU A 5 -6.77 -9.93 6.00
N ASN A 6 -7.77 -10.01 6.89
CA ASN A 6 -7.56 -9.98 8.34
C ASN A 6 -6.69 -11.18 8.80
N ASP A 7 -7.04 -12.40 8.40
CA ASP A 7 -6.37 -13.63 8.83
C ASP A 7 -4.88 -13.66 8.47
N HIS A 8 -4.49 -12.92 7.43
CA HIS A 8 -3.12 -12.90 6.89
C HIS A 8 -2.40 -11.57 7.03
N LEU A 9 -2.85 -10.74 7.98
CA LEU A 9 -2.23 -9.48 8.36
C LEU A 9 -2.01 -8.52 7.17
N GLN A 10 -2.91 -8.56 6.19
CA GLN A 10 -2.88 -7.70 5.03
C GLN A 10 -3.54 -6.37 5.37
N THR A 11 -2.90 -5.27 4.97
CA THR A 11 -3.32 -3.91 5.32
C THR A 11 -3.88 -3.11 4.14
N LEU A 12 -4.03 -3.75 2.98
CA LEU A 12 -4.64 -3.20 1.77
C LEU A 12 -6.03 -3.80 1.57
N TRP A 13 -7.05 -2.96 1.63
CA TRP A 13 -8.44 -3.39 1.59
C TRP A 13 -9.01 -3.32 0.17
N ASP A 14 -9.56 -4.45 -0.29
CA ASP A 14 -10.41 -4.50 -1.47
C ASP A 14 -11.79 -3.90 -1.14
N SER A 15 -12.46 -3.32 -2.14
CA SER A 15 -13.84 -2.86 -2.06
C SER A 15 -14.11 -1.78 -1.00
N VAL A 16 -13.14 -0.89 -0.77
CA VAL A 16 -13.33 0.32 0.08
C VAL A 16 -14.56 1.10 -0.43
N PRO A 17 -15.57 1.37 0.42
CA PRO A 17 -16.76 2.08 0.01
C PRO A 17 -16.45 3.48 -0.51
N ALA A 18 -17.25 3.93 -1.47
CA ALA A 18 -17.23 5.34 -1.85
C ALA A 18 -17.60 6.22 -0.65
N MET A 19 -16.91 7.34 -0.53
CA MET A 19 -17.24 8.38 0.45
C MET A 19 -18.68 8.88 0.22
N PRO A 20 -19.50 9.09 1.27
CA PRO A 20 -20.88 9.51 1.13
C PRO A 20 -21.06 10.79 0.33
N LYS A 21 -22.16 10.86 -0.43
CA LYS A 21 -22.54 12.11 -1.09
C LYS A 21 -22.99 13.12 -0.04
N ALA A 22 -22.69 14.38 -0.31
CA ALA A 22 -23.05 15.49 0.57
C ALA A 22 -23.64 16.65 -0.22
N GLU A 23 -24.52 17.40 0.44
CA GLU A 23 -24.98 18.72 0.01
C GLU A 23 -24.46 19.77 0.99
N ALA A 24 -24.09 20.95 0.50
CA ALA A 24 -23.72 22.10 1.29
C ALA A 24 -24.62 23.30 0.96
N ASN A 25 -24.92 24.11 1.98
CA ASN A 25 -25.70 25.34 1.81
C ASN A 25 -24.82 26.50 1.26
N ALA A 26 -25.42 27.69 1.10
CA ALA A 26 -24.73 28.88 0.59
C ALA A 26 -23.56 29.36 1.48
N ASP A 27 -23.49 28.90 2.73
CA ASP A 27 -22.40 29.21 3.67
C ASP A 27 -21.32 28.12 3.70
N GLY A 28 -21.48 27.05 2.89
CA GLY A 28 -20.58 25.90 2.83
C GLY A 28 -20.78 24.90 3.96
N GLN A 29 -21.86 25.02 4.74
CA GLN A 29 -22.19 24.06 5.80
C GLN A 29 -22.92 22.85 5.20
N LEU A 30 -22.59 21.66 5.69
CA LEU A 30 -23.27 20.44 5.24
C LEU A 30 -24.75 20.48 5.62
N VAL A 31 -25.61 20.05 4.70
CA VAL A 31 -27.05 19.97 4.88
C VAL A 31 -27.44 18.52 5.20
N GLY A 32 -28.11 18.33 6.34
CA GLY A 32 -28.52 17.00 6.79
C GLY A 32 -27.39 16.18 7.42
N GLN A 33 -27.65 14.90 7.65
CA GLN A 33 -26.64 13.94 8.12
C GLN A 33 -26.09 13.15 6.93
N LEU A 34 -24.79 12.88 6.95
CA LEU A 34 -24.16 11.98 5.98
C LEU A 34 -24.55 10.53 6.30
N ASP A 35 -24.83 9.76 5.25
CA ASP A 35 -25.13 8.33 5.37
C ASP A 35 -23.84 7.53 5.39
N TRP A 36 -23.47 7.06 6.58
CA TRP A 36 -22.27 6.28 6.81
C TRP A 36 -22.47 4.76 6.71
N SER A 37 -23.68 4.28 6.39
CA SER A 37 -24.04 2.86 6.51
C SER A 37 -23.09 1.89 5.78
N LEU A 38 -22.62 2.26 4.58
CA LEU A 38 -21.65 1.45 3.85
C LEU A 38 -20.26 1.44 4.50
N TRP A 39 -19.86 2.56 5.07
CA TRP A 39 -18.60 2.69 5.80
C TRP A 39 -18.64 1.95 7.13
N ASP A 40 -19.76 2.05 7.86
CA ASP A 40 -19.97 1.30 9.09
C ASP A 40 -19.88 -0.20 8.82
N ALA A 41 -20.60 -0.70 7.80
CA ALA A 41 -20.56 -2.10 7.41
C ALA A 41 -19.16 -2.59 6.96
N PHE A 42 -18.35 -1.71 6.37
CA PHE A 42 -16.98 -2.02 5.96
C PHE A 42 -16.03 -2.05 7.16
N LEU A 43 -16.07 -1.02 8.02
CA LEU A 43 -15.22 -0.89 9.19
C LEU A 43 -15.52 -1.97 10.23
N ASP A 44 -16.78 -2.39 10.38
CA ASP A 44 -17.18 -3.50 11.25
C ASP A 44 -16.54 -4.84 10.87
N GLN A 45 -16.00 -4.97 9.66
CA GLN A 45 -15.35 -6.20 9.18
C GLN A 45 -13.81 -6.15 9.27
N ILE A 46 -13.20 -4.98 9.41
CA ILE A 46 -11.74 -4.83 9.38
C ILE A 46 -11.18 -4.99 10.79
N GLU A 47 -10.20 -5.86 10.95
CA GLU A 47 -9.57 -6.11 12.25
C GLU A 47 -8.23 -5.38 12.42
N GLN A 48 -7.60 -4.99 11.31
CA GLN A 48 -6.28 -4.36 11.32
C GLN A 48 -6.29 -3.04 10.58
N TYR A 49 -5.92 -1.98 11.27
CA TYR A 49 -5.90 -0.65 10.68
C TYR A 49 -4.49 -0.31 10.19
N GLY A 50 -4.22 -0.61 8.93
CA GLY A 50 -3.15 0.02 8.17
C GLY A 50 -3.59 1.37 7.60
N VAL A 51 -3.04 1.72 6.43
CA VAL A 51 -3.46 2.91 5.67
C VAL A 51 -4.56 2.53 4.67
N ILE A 52 -5.77 3.05 4.87
CA ILE A 52 -6.88 2.93 3.92
C ILE A 52 -6.71 3.97 2.82
N ARG A 53 -6.55 3.50 1.59
CA ARG A 53 -6.37 4.35 0.41
C ARG A 53 -7.70 4.87 -0.11
N LEU A 54 -7.81 6.19 -0.26
CA LEU A 54 -8.96 6.91 -0.83
C LEU A 54 -8.56 7.62 -2.12
N HIS A 55 -9.48 7.92 -3.03
CA HIS A 55 -9.15 8.62 -4.28
C HIS A 55 -9.23 10.14 -4.16
N HIS A 56 -10.30 10.66 -3.57
CA HIS A 56 -10.52 12.11 -3.45
C HIS A 56 -11.47 12.44 -2.31
N VAL A 57 -11.33 13.65 -1.77
CA VAL A 57 -12.34 14.24 -0.90
C VAL A 57 -13.55 14.63 -1.76
N PRO A 58 -14.77 14.15 -1.47
CA PRO A 58 -15.96 14.57 -2.18
C PRO A 58 -16.13 16.08 -2.17
N VAL A 59 -16.59 16.63 -3.29
CA VAL A 59 -17.05 18.01 -3.36
C VAL A 59 -18.56 17.99 -3.09
N PRO A 60 -19.04 18.55 -1.96
CA PRO A 60 -20.48 18.65 -1.72
C PRO A 60 -21.19 19.39 -2.85
N THR A 61 -22.39 18.93 -3.22
CA THR A 61 -23.24 19.65 -4.17
C THR A 61 -23.88 20.86 -3.51
N PHE A 62 -24.28 21.86 -4.29
CA PHE A 62 -24.97 23.05 -3.78
C PHE A 62 -26.37 23.18 -4.39
N PRO A 63 -27.34 23.78 -3.67
CA PRO A 63 -28.64 24.16 -4.21
C PRO A 63 -28.52 24.94 -5.53
N LYS A 64 -29.49 24.74 -6.43
CA LYS A 64 -29.54 25.47 -7.70
C LYS A 64 -29.61 26.99 -7.47
N GLY A 65 -28.86 27.74 -8.28
CA GLY A 65 -28.85 29.20 -8.24
C GLY A 65 -27.83 29.81 -7.30
N ILE A 66 -27.04 29.00 -6.58
CA ILE A 66 -25.89 29.47 -5.81
C ILE A 66 -24.68 29.59 -6.75
N GLU A 67 -24.03 30.76 -6.73
CA GLU A 67 -22.72 30.94 -7.34
C GLU A 67 -21.65 30.32 -6.43
N VAL A 68 -21.03 29.24 -6.88
CA VAL A 68 -20.05 28.49 -6.08
C VAL A 68 -18.65 29.03 -6.39
N SER A 69 -18.10 29.83 -5.48
CA SER A 69 -16.70 30.24 -5.54
C SER A 69 -15.76 29.11 -5.10
N GLU A 70 -14.48 29.18 -5.48
CA GLU A 70 -13.47 28.22 -5.01
C GLU A 70 -13.31 28.26 -3.48
N GLU A 71 -13.45 29.43 -2.84
CA GLU A 71 -13.42 29.55 -1.37
C GLU A 71 -14.60 28.82 -0.73
N LEU A 72 -15.80 28.97 -1.29
CA LEU A 72 -17.00 28.29 -0.79
C LEU A 72 -16.87 26.77 -0.95
N LYS A 73 -16.36 26.32 -2.10
CA LYS A 73 -16.06 24.91 -2.37
C LYS A 73 -15.05 24.36 -1.36
N LEU A 74 -13.93 25.04 -1.15
CA LEU A 74 -12.89 24.63 -0.20
C LEU A 74 -13.45 24.56 1.23
N LYS A 75 -14.24 25.54 1.64
CA LYS A 75 -14.92 25.54 2.94
C LYS A 75 -15.87 24.35 3.10
N SER A 76 -16.62 24.00 2.06
CA SER A 76 -17.51 22.84 2.11
C SER A 76 -16.75 21.51 2.20
N GLN A 77 -15.62 21.38 1.50
CA GLN A 77 -14.75 20.20 1.61
C GLN A 77 -14.12 20.10 2.99
N ARG A 78 -13.70 21.22 3.61
CA ARG A 78 -13.22 21.25 5.00
C ARG A 78 -14.27 20.75 5.99
N ASN A 79 -15.51 21.22 5.84
CA ASN A 79 -16.61 20.77 6.68
C ASN A 79 -16.91 19.28 6.47
N TYR A 80 -16.81 18.80 5.23
CA TYR A 80 -16.92 17.38 4.91
C TYR A 80 -15.83 16.54 5.61
N VAL A 81 -14.57 16.95 5.51
CA VAL A 81 -13.43 16.27 6.14
C VAL A 81 -13.56 16.23 7.68
N ASN A 82 -14.03 17.32 8.28
CA ASN A 82 -14.28 17.34 9.72
C ASN A 82 -15.39 16.33 10.11
N ALA A 83 -16.50 16.30 9.38
CA ALA A 83 -17.57 15.34 9.62
C ALA A 83 -17.11 13.89 9.41
N TRP A 84 -16.24 13.66 8.42
CA TRP A 84 -15.59 12.38 8.19
C TRP A 84 -14.76 11.94 9.39
N PHE A 85 -13.80 12.76 9.83
CA PHE A 85 -12.95 12.41 10.97
C PHE A 85 -13.73 12.26 12.27
N ASP A 86 -14.77 13.06 12.50
CA ASP A 86 -15.62 12.92 13.67
C ASP A 86 -16.41 11.59 13.66
N HIS A 87 -16.76 11.07 12.48
CA HIS A 87 -17.34 9.74 12.37
C HIS A 87 -16.29 8.63 12.57
N MET A 88 -15.12 8.76 11.95
CA MET A 88 -14.02 7.78 12.04
C MET A 88 -13.48 7.58 13.46
N LYS A 89 -13.48 8.63 14.30
CA LYS A 89 -13.10 8.54 15.72
C LYS A 89 -13.92 7.51 16.51
N LYS A 90 -15.15 7.22 16.10
CA LYS A 90 -15.99 6.18 16.76
C LYS A 90 -15.39 4.79 16.63
N TYR A 91 -14.58 4.56 15.60
CA TYR A 91 -13.84 3.33 15.34
C TYR A 91 -12.39 3.41 15.84
N GLY A 92 -12.01 4.47 16.55
CA GLY A 92 -10.64 4.69 17.00
C GLY A 92 -9.66 5.09 15.89
N LEU A 93 -10.17 5.54 14.74
CA LEU A 93 -9.35 5.93 13.59
C LEU A 93 -9.12 7.44 13.54
N ASP A 94 -7.93 7.82 13.07
CA ASP A 94 -7.50 9.20 12.90
C ASP A 94 -6.96 9.47 11.48
N ASP A 95 -6.38 10.66 11.28
CA ASP A 95 -5.83 11.10 10.02
C ASP A 95 -4.68 10.23 9.49
N LYS A 96 -4.00 9.46 10.35
CA LYS A 96 -2.90 8.58 9.95
C LYS A 96 -3.35 7.25 9.36
N ASN A 97 -4.65 6.95 9.47
CA ASN A 97 -5.23 5.72 8.92
C ASN A 97 -5.72 5.90 7.48
N PHE A 98 -5.65 7.10 6.89
CA PHE A 98 -6.21 7.37 5.57
C PHE A 98 -5.25 8.18 4.71
N ALA A 99 -4.96 7.68 3.51
CA ALA A 99 -4.16 8.41 2.53
C ALA A 99 -4.89 8.54 1.19
N PHE A 100 -4.76 9.71 0.59
CA PHE A 100 -5.43 10.07 -0.66
C PHE A 100 -4.51 9.87 -1.85
N TYR A 101 -4.94 9.00 -2.75
CA TYR A 101 -4.30 8.66 -3.99
C TYR A 101 -4.73 9.62 -5.09
N VAL A 102 -4.04 10.76 -5.14
CA VAL A 102 -4.46 11.93 -5.92
C VAL A 102 -4.08 11.87 -7.40
N GLU A 103 -3.08 11.08 -7.75
CA GLU A 103 -2.62 10.86 -9.13
C GLU A 103 -1.99 9.47 -9.21
N ASP A 104 -2.28 8.75 -10.29
CA ASP A 104 -1.78 7.41 -10.57
C ASP A 104 -0.43 7.46 -11.29
N GLU A 105 0.55 6.70 -10.81
CA GLU A 105 1.85 6.47 -11.45
C GLU A 105 2.61 7.76 -11.78
N THR A 106 2.85 8.57 -10.76
CA THR A 106 3.56 9.86 -10.91
C THR A 106 4.95 9.65 -11.53
N GLY A 107 5.15 10.20 -12.72
CA GLY A 107 6.34 9.98 -13.57
C GLY A 107 6.00 9.47 -14.97
N LEU A 108 4.72 9.15 -15.24
CA LEU A 108 4.17 9.15 -16.59
C LEU A 108 3.95 10.58 -17.10
N THR A 109 3.86 10.77 -18.42
CA THR A 109 3.75 12.09 -19.06
C THR A 109 2.60 12.94 -18.47
N GLY A 110 2.95 14.08 -17.88
CA GLY A 110 2.01 15.06 -17.31
C GLY A 110 1.47 14.74 -15.91
N THR A 111 1.81 13.58 -15.35
CA THR A 111 1.31 13.14 -14.03
C THR A 111 2.00 13.86 -12.87
N HIS A 112 3.27 14.28 -13.02
CA HIS A 112 3.97 15.03 -11.98
C HIS A 112 3.29 16.37 -11.68
N GLU A 113 2.94 17.14 -12.71
CA GLU A 113 2.26 18.42 -12.55
C GLU A 113 0.85 18.24 -11.97
N ASN A 114 0.13 17.20 -12.40
CA ASN A 114 -1.19 16.86 -11.86
C ASN A 114 -1.10 16.49 -10.38
N PHE A 115 -0.16 15.61 -10.01
CA PHE A 115 0.12 15.23 -8.63
C PHE A 115 0.38 16.48 -7.77
N MET A 116 1.31 17.34 -8.19
CA MET A 116 1.67 18.54 -7.43
C MET A 116 0.48 19.48 -7.25
N LYS A 117 -0.39 19.63 -8.26
CA LYS A 117 -1.60 20.43 -8.17
C LYS A 117 -2.62 19.81 -7.21
N ALA A 118 -2.88 18.51 -7.34
CA ALA A 118 -3.89 17.81 -6.56
C ALA A 118 -3.48 17.65 -5.08
N ALA A 119 -2.21 17.32 -4.82
CA ALA A 119 -1.65 17.23 -3.48
C ALA A 119 -1.70 18.59 -2.75
N LYS A 120 -1.33 19.70 -3.42
CA LYS A 120 -1.47 21.05 -2.86
C LYS A 120 -2.93 21.38 -2.52
N HIS A 121 -3.86 21.09 -3.43
CA HIS A 121 -5.28 21.29 -3.16
C HIS A 121 -5.76 20.47 -1.95
N LEU A 122 -5.30 19.23 -1.79
CA LEU A 122 -5.63 18.41 -0.63
C LEU A 122 -5.12 19.05 0.68
N LYS A 123 -3.87 19.52 0.69
CA LYS A 123 -3.29 20.22 1.85
C LYS A 123 -3.95 21.57 2.13
N GLU A 124 -4.48 22.23 1.10
CA GLU A 124 -5.32 23.43 1.25
C GLU A 124 -6.67 23.11 1.88
N ILE A 125 -7.25 21.93 1.64
CA ILE A 125 -8.45 21.49 2.35
C ILE A 125 -8.07 21.31 3.82
N ASP A 126 -7.19 20.37 4.13
CA ASP A 126 -6.73 20.14 5.50
C ASP A 126 -5.31 19.56 5.48
N PRO A 127 -4.32 20.20 6.14
CA PRO A 127 -2.93 19.73 6.11
C PRO A 127 -2.72 18.35 6.74
N ARG A 128 -3.67 17.87 7.56
CA ARG A 128 -3.64 16.53 8.17
C ARG A 128 -3.91 15.41 7.17
N LEU A 129 -4.56 15.69 6.04
CA LEU A 129 -4.89 14.66 5.06
C LEU A 129 -3.60 14.11 4.45
N GLN A 130 -3.36 12.81 4.61
CA GLN A 130 -2.18 12.18 4.05
C GLN A 130 -2.30 12.06 2.52
N VAL A 131 -1.22 12.36 1.81
CA VAL A 131 -1.11 12.18 0.37
C VAL A 131 -0.33 10.89 0.11
N TYR A 132 -0.91 10.05 -0.73
CA TYR A 132 -0.32 8.82 -1.21
C TYR A 132 0.29 9.04 -2.60
N ALA A 133 1.53 8.58 -2.82
CA ALA A 133 2.16 8.61 -4.13
C ALA A 133 2.78 7.26 -4.50
N ASN A 134 2.56 6.80 -5.72
CA ASN A 134 3.20 5.63 -6.30
C ASN A 134 4.11 6.00 -7.50
N PRO A 135 5.20 6.74 -7.28
CA PRO A 135 6.02 7.20 -8.39
C PRO A 135 6.52 6.02 -9.25
N TRP A 136 6.47 6.21 -10.56
CA TRP A 136 6.70 5.16 -11.56
C TRP A 136 7.29 5.74 -12.85
N GLY A 137 7.80 4.87 -13.72
CA GLY A 137 8.21 5.25 -15.08
C GLY A 137 9.39 6.22 -15.09
N ALA A 138 9.21 7.39 -15.72
CA ALA A 138 10.30 8.36 -15.97
C ALA A 138 10.53 9.34 -14.81
N ILE A 139 10.07 9.00 -13.59
CA ILE A 139 10.29 9.85 -12.41
C ILE A 139 11.79 10.05 -12.14
N THR A 140 12.18 11.30 -11.88
CA THR A 140 13.57 11.65 -11.56
C THR A 140 13.75 11.91 -10.05
N LYS A 141 14.99 11.85 -9.56
CA LYS A 141 15.30 12.26 -8.18
C LYS A 141 14.92 13.71 -7.87
N GLU A 142 14.96 14.60 -8.87
CA GLU A 142 14.52 15.99 -8.72
C GLU A 142 13.00 16.05 -8.49
N MET A 143 12.21 15.35 -9.31
CA MET A 143 10.76 15.24 -9.11
C MET A 143 10.41 14.61 -7.76
N LEU A 144 11.12 13.57 -7.33
CA LEU A 144 10.90 12.97 -6.01
C LEU A 144 11.15 13.97 -4.87
N ARG A 145 12.18 14.82 -4.98
CA ARG A 145 12.43 15.90 -4.01
C ARG A 145 11.33 16.96 -4.03
N ASP A 146 10.80 17.29 -5.19
CA ASP A 146 9.68 18.24 -5.33
C ASP A 146 8.40 17.69 -4.70
N MET A 147 8.13 16.39 -4.88
CA MET A 147 6.98 15.69 -4.31
C MET A 147 7.10 15.48 -2.80
N ALA A 148 8.31 15.38 -2.26
CA ALA A 148 8.53 14.97 -0.88
C ALA A 148 7.79 15.85 0.15
N PRO A 149 7.82 17.19 0.10
CA PRO A 149 7.11 18.01 1.09
C PRO A 149 5.58 17.82 1.13
N LEU A 150 5.01 17.21 0.09
CA LEU A 150 3.56 17.01 -0.04
C LEU A 150 3.12 15.56 0.13
N THR A 151 4.05 14.60 0.16
CA THR A 151 3.75 13.16 0.17
C THR A 151 3.93 12.59 1.57
N ASP A 152 2.95 11.88 2.10
CA ASP A 152 3.02 11.31 3.46
C ASP A 152 3.21 9.79 3.43
N VAL A 153 2.69 9.13 2.38
CA VAL A 153 2.80 7.68 2.16
C VAL A 153 3.36 7.41 0.77
N TRP A 154 4.44 6.65 0.72
CA TRP A 154 5.13 6.29 -0.52
C TRP A 154 4.91 4.83 -0.88
N GLN A 155 4.61 4.57 -2.13
CA GLN A 155 4.70 3.24 -2.72
C GLN A 155 5.31 3.31 -4.12
N PRO A 156 6.59 3.71 -4.26
CA PRO A 156 7.28 3.65 -5.55
C PRO A 156 7.23 2.27 -6.20
N GLY A 157 7.37 2.27 -7.52
CA GLY A 157 7.80 1.07 -8.22
C GLY A 157 9.12 0.54 -7.69
N MET A 158 9.25 -0.78 -7.55
CA MET A 158 10.53 -1.37 -7.15
C MET A 158 11.66 -0.98 -8.12
N GLU A 159 11.35 -0.88 -9.41
CA GLU A 159 12.25 -0.44 -10.48
C GLU A 159 12.76 0.99 -10.26
N VAL A 160 11.95 1.87 -9.65
CA VAL A 160 12.36 3.24 -9.32
C VAL A 160 13.42 3.21 -8.22
N ILE A 161 13.23 2.38 -7.20
CA ILE A 161 14.20 2.20 -6.10
C ILE A 161 15.49 1.58 -6.65
N GLU A 162 15.39 0.51 -7.44
CA GLU A 162 16.55 -0.19 -8.00
C GLU A 162 17.36 0.69 -8.95
N TYR A 163 16.69 1.43 -9.84
CA TYR A 163 17.36 2.27 -10.85
C TYR A 163 18.11 3.45 -10.22
N HIS A 164 17.49 4.15 -9.28
CA HIS A 164 18.09 5.33 -8.66
C HIS A 164 18.93 5.02 -7.41
N GLY A 165 18.82 3.80 -6.88
CA GLY A 165 19.55 3.32 -5.71
C GLY A 165 19.00 3.82 -4.37
N PRO A 166 19.73 3.56 -3.26
CA PRO A 166 19.25 3.82 -1.89
C PRO A 166 18.95 5.29 -1.59
N GLU A 167 19.52 6.22 -2.35
CA GLU A 167 19.26 7.67 -2.23
C GLU A 167 17.76 8.00 -2.39
N VAL A 168 17.00 7.21 -3.15
CA VAL A 168 15.55 7.44 -3.28
C VAL A 168 14.82 7.19 -1.97
N VAL A 169 15.21 6.18 -1.19
CA VAL A 169 14.63 5.93 0.13
C VAL A 169 14.98 7.10 1.07
N ASP A 170 16.20 7.63 0.99
CA ASP A 170 16.61 8.80 1.77
C ASP A 170 15.79 10.06 1.40
N ILE A 171 15.52 10.28 0.11
CA ILE A 171 14.65 11.38 -0.35
C ILE A 171 13.23 11.22 0.22
N MET A 172 12.69 10.00 0.19
CA MET A 172 11.35 9.71 0.68
C MET A 172 11.23 9.89 2.21
N ARG A 173 12.32 9.66 2.97
CA ARG A 173 12.41 9.87 4.43
C ARG A 173 12.91 11.25 4.85
N ALA A 174 13.24 12.14 3.92
CA ALA A 174 13.90 13.41 4.23
C ALA A 174 13.12 14.27 5.24
N ASP A 175 11.79 14.19 5.19
CA ASP A 175 10.86 14.98 6.00
C ASP A 175 10.20 14.13 7.12
N GLY A 176 10.95 13.19 7.69
CA GLY A 176 10.55 12.41 8.86
C GLY A 176 10.28 10.93 8.57
N ASP A 177 9.76 10.25 9.59
CA ASP A 177 9.45 8.83 9.51
C ASP A 177 8.14 8.64 8.73
N ARG A 178 8.29 8.27 7.45
CA ARG A 178 7.17 8.07 6.52
C ARG A 178 7.05 6.60 6.18
N LEU A 179 5.80 6.17 5.99
CA LEU A 179 5.53 4.83 5.48
C LEU A 179 6.01 4.75 4.03
N ILE A 180 6.98 3.88 3.78
CA ILE A 180 7.49 3.55 2.46
C ILE A 180 7.22 2.08 2.22
N SER A 181 6.42 1.80 1.20
CA SER A 181 6.28 0.46 0.63
C SER A 181 6.87 0.46 -0.77
N MET A 182 6.97 -0.71 -1.39
CA MET A 182 7.19 -0.82 -2.83
C MET A 182 5.99 -1.50 -3.47
N TYR A 183 5.80 -1.26 -4.76
CA TYR A 183 4.98 -2.16 -5.55
C TYR A 183 5.67 -2.58 -6.83
N THR A 184 5.22 -3.71 -7.35
CA THR A 184 5.65 -4.19 -8.64
C THR A 184 4.42 -4.62 -9.45
N PRO A 185 4.17 -4.01 -10.62
CA PRO A 185 3.02 -4.35 -11.45
C PRO A 185 3.24 -5.74 -12.03
N PRO A 186 2.39 -6.73 -11.73
CA PRO A 186 2.77 -8.12 -11.95
C PRO A 186 2.84 -8.49 -13.44
N GLY A 187 2.18 -7.75 -14.33
CA GLY A 187 1.94 -8.20 -15.70
C GLY A 187 0.91 -9.33 -15.69
N ASN A 188 1.09 -10.38 -16.50
CA ASN A 188 0.23 -11.55 -16.39
C ASN A 188 0.61 -12.40 -15.17
N CYS A 189 -0.09 -12.20 -14.05
CA CYS A 189 0.10 -12.95 -12.81
C CYS A 189 0.08 -14.47 -13.00
N ARG A 190 -0.59 -15.01 -14.03
CA ARG A 190 -0.71 -16.46 -14.23
C ARG A 190 0.59 -17.13 -14.66
N THR A 191 1.49 -16.35 -15.26
CA THR A 191 2.78 -16.84 -15.75
C THR A 191 3.92 -16.57 -14.77
N LEU A 192 3.64 -15.88 -13.66
CA LEU A 192 4.66 -15.56 -12.66
C LEU A 192 4.94 -16.74 -11.73
N LEU A 193 6.21 -16.89 -11.37
CA LEU A 193 6.67 -17.91 -10.44
C LEU A 193 6.29 -17.50 -9.00
N PRO A 194 5.52 -18.34 -8.26
CA PRO A 194 4.99 -17.96 -6.93
C PRO A 194 6.06 -17.52 -5.94
N LEU A 195 7.15 -18.27 -5.80
CA LEU A 195 8.20 -17.98 -4.81
C LEU A 195 9.02 -16.76 -5.23
N GLY A 196 9.47 -16.76 -6.48
CA GLY A 196 10.28 -15.69 -7.07
C GLY A 196 9.63 -14.32 -7.13
N PHE A 197 8.31 -14.25 -7.34
CA PHE A 197 7.60 -12.98 -7.44
C PHE A 197 6.79 -12.60 -6.20
N PHE A 198 6.02 -13.53 -5.63
CA PHE A 198 5.04 -13.20 -4.58
C PHE A 198 5.65 -13.33 -3.19
N ARG A 199 6.32 -14.46 -2.89
CA ARG A 199 6.96 -14.65 -1.58
C ARG A 199 8.17 -13.74 -1.38
N SER A 200 8.86 -13.38 -2.45
CA SER A 200 10.07 -12.54 -2.42
C SER A 200 9.82 -11.07 -2.05
N GLN A 201 8.62 -10.53 -2.28
CA GLN A 201 8.39 -9.08 -2.11
C GLN A 201 8.68 -8.57 -0.70
N PRO A 202 8.22 -9.24 0.38
CA PRO A 202 8.52 -8.78 1.72
C PRO A 202 10.01 -8.88 2.07
N TRP A 203 10.73 -9.86 1.51
CA TRP A 203 12.19 -9.98 1.66
C TRP A 203 12.94 -8.84 0.97
N ILE A 204 12.46 -8.39 -0.19
CA ILE A 204 12.99 -7.20 -0.87
C ILE A 204 12.73 -5.96 -0.02
N ALA A 205 11.52 -5.81 0.54
CA ALA A 205 11.21 -4.70 1.44
C ALA A 205 12.15 -4.66 2.66
N LEU A 206 12.42 -5.83 3.27
CA LEU A 206 13.39 -5.96 4.36
C LEU A 206 14.81 -5.53 3.94
N ASN A 207 15.26 -5.94 2.75
CA ASN A 207 16.58 -5.59 2.22
C ASN A 207 16.74 -4.09 2.00
N TRP A 208 15.71 -3.42 1.49
CA TRP A 208 15.68 -1.98 1.31
C TRP A 208 15.33 -1.21 2.58
N LYS A 209 15.08 -1.91 3.70
CA LYS A 209 14.69 -1.34 4.99
C LYS A 209 13.46 -0.44 4.86
N ILE A 210 12.47 -0.88 4.10
CA ILE A 210 11.17 -0.23 3.92
C ILE A 210 10.06 -1.10 4.52
N GLU A 211 8.88 -0.52 4.74
CA GLU A 211 7.83 -1.09 5.59
C GLU A 211 6.92 -2.12 4.90
N GLY A 212 7.07 -2.36 3.60
CA GLY A 212 6.35 -3.45 2.94
C GLY A 212 6.48 -3.48 1.41
N GLY A 213 5.85 -4.48 0.79
CA GLY A 213 5.82 -4.65 -0.66
C GLY A 213 4.48 -5.23 -1.13
N GLY A 214 4.11 -4.97 -2.38
CA GLY A 214 2.88 -5.55 -2.94
C GLY A 214 2.64 -5.31 -4.42
N TRP A 215 1.40 -5.53 -4.84
CA TRP A 215 0.91 -5.25 -6.20
C TRP A 215 -0.55 -4.77 -6.16
N TRP A 216 -1.04 -4.24 -7.28
CA TRP A 216 -2.27 -3.43 -7.30
C TRP A 216 -3.60 -4.21 -7.35
N VAL A 217 -3.58 -5.55 -7.47
CA VAL A 217 -4.80 -6.35 -7.68
C VAL A 217 -4.85 -7.60 -6.79
N TYR A 218 -5.67 -7.54 -5.76
CA TYR A 218 -6.01 -8.71 -4.94
C TYR A 218 -6.79 -9.75 -5.75
N ARG A 219 -7.87 -9.34 -6.42
CA ARG A 219 -8.78 -10.19 -7.21
C ARG A 219 -9.22 -9.49 -8.48
N GLN A 220 -9.28 -10.22 -9.59
CA GLN A 220 -9.86 -9.75 -10.85
C GLN A 220 -10.52 -10.88 -11.63
N ASP A 221 -9.86 -12.03 -11.72
CA ASP A 221 -10.13 -12.98 -12.81
C ASP A 221 -11.04 -14.15 -12.42
N ASP A 222 -11.87 -14.57 -13.38
CA ASP A 222 -12.49 -15.90 -13.38
C ASP A 222 -11.39 -16.95 -13.63
N LEU A 223 -11.34 -17.96 -12.75
CA LEU A 223 -10.40 -19.07 -12.81
C LEU A 223 -10.42 -19.77 -14.18
N PHE A 224 -11.60 -19.86 -14.81
CA PHE A 224 -11.80 -20.54 -16.10
C PHE A 224 -11.73 -19.59 -17.30
N GLY A 225 -11.57 -18.28 -17.07
CA GLY A 225 -11.37 -17.30 -18.13
C GLY A 225 -9.95 -17.38 -18.70
N THR A 226 -9.65 -18.37 -19.55
CA THR A 226 -8.30 -18.61 -20.12
C THR A 226 -8.18 -18.26 -21.61
N GLY A 227 -8.96 -17.28 -22.08
CA GLY A 227 -8.90 -16.81 -23.47
C GLY A 227 -8.12 -15.50 -23.62
N PRO A 228 -7.79 -15.07 -24.85
CA PRO A 228 -7.13 -13.78 -25.13
C PRO A 228 -7.92 -12.55 -24.65
N HIS A 229 -9.18 -12.72 -24.25
CA HIS A 229 -10.01 -11.69 -23.63
C HIS A 229 -9.88 -11.62 -22.10
N GLY A 230 -9.24 -12.61 -21.46
CA GLY A 230 -9.03 -12.71 -20.01
C GLY A 230 -7.58 -12.53 -19.59
N ASP A 231 -6.68 -12.25 -20.54
CA ASP A 231 -5.28 -11.91 -20.28
C ASP A 231 -4.99 -10.46 -20.72
N PRO A 232 -4.06 -9.75 -20.05
CA PRO A 232 -3.34 -10.17 -18.85
C PRO A 232 -4.25 -10.23 -17.60
N SER A 233 -4.07 -11.29 -16.81
CA SER A 233 -4.70 -11.49 -15.51
C SER A 233 -3.82 -10.87 -14.42
N TYR A 234 -4.32 -9.92 -13.64
CA TYR A 234 -3.54 -9.27 -12.57
C TYR A 234 -3.91 -9.78 -11.17
N GLY A 235 -4.98 -10.58 -11.02
CA GLY A 235 -5.44 -11.04 -9.72
C GLY A 235 -4.53 -12.09 -9.06
N GLY A 236 -4.20 -11.89 -7.77
CA GLY A 236 -3.57 -12.90 -6.92
C GLY A 236 -4.54 -14.02 -6.51
N VAL A 237 -5.81 -13.70 -6.32
CA VAL A 237 -6.90 -14.62 -5.98
C VAL A 237 -7.88 -14.76 -7.15
N ASN A 238 -8.36 -15.98 -7.38
CA ASN A 238 -9.26 -16.30 -8.49
C ASN A 238 -10.72 -16.44 -8.01
N TRP A 239 -11.66 -16.45 -8.94
CA TRP A 239 -13.08 -16.75 -8.71
C TRP A 239 -13.52 -17.91 -9.60
N ASP A 240 -14.14 -18.97 -9.06
CA ASP A 240 -14.57 -20.13 -9.85
C ASP A 240 -16.04 -20.08 -10.33
N GLY A 241 -16.67 -18.91 -10.19
CA GLY A 241 -18.11 -18.73 -10.42
C GLY A 241 -18.97 -18.87 -9.16
N ARG A 242 -18.43 -19.41 -8.06
CA ARG A 242 -19.16 -19.68 -6.81
C ARG A 242 -18.49 -19.11 -5.57
N SER A 243 -17.16 -19.18 -5.50
CA SER A 243 -16.35 -18.75 -4.37
C SER A 243 -14.97 -18.26 -4.81
N LEU A 244 -14.31 -17.50 -3.92
CA LEU A 244 -12.89 -17.21 -4.13
C LEU A 244 -12.10 -18.51 -4.01
N VAL A 245 -11.14 -18.67 -4.91
CA VAL A 245 -10.20 -19.79 -4.92
C VAL A 245 -8.80 -19.21 -4.76
N TRP A 246 -8.16 -19.59 -3.66
CA TRP A 246 -6.79 -19.20 -3.38
C TRP A 246 -5.86 -19.83 -4.41
N SER A 247 -4.91 -19.03 -4.91
CA SER A 247 -3.93 -19.50 -5.88
C SER A 247 -2.59 -19.74 -5.18
N ARG A 248 -1.72 -20.54 -5.79
CA ARG A 248 -0.33 -20.72 -5.31
C ARG A 248 0.41 -19.39 -5.11
N ARG A 249 0.03 -18.36 -5.87
CA ARG A 249 0.58 -17.00 -5.79
C ARG A 249 0.16 -16.29 -4.51
N TRP A 250 -1.10 -16.47 -4.13
CA TRP A 250 -1.64 -15.92 -2.89
C TRP A 250 -1.03 -16.61 -1.67
N GLU A 251 -0.93 -17.94 -1.69
CA GLU A 251 -0.27 -18.68 -0.60
C GLU A 251 1.21 -18.28 -0.46
N ALA A 252 1.93 -18.10 -1.58
CA ALA A 252 3.31 -17.64 -1.56
C ALA A 252 3.44 -16.23 -0.94
N MET A 253 2.52 -15.31 -1.22
CA MET A 253 2.51 -13.99 -0.55
C MET A 253 2.23 -14.11 0.94
N ARG A 254 1.27 -14.95 1.36
CA ARG A 254 0.98 -15.18 2.80
C ARG A 254 2.22 -15.66 3.54
N ASP A 255 2.91 -16.65 2.97
CA ASP A 255 4.20 -17.14 3.47
C ASP A 255 5.23 -16.00 3.60
N GLY A 256 5.29 -15.10 2.62
CA GLY A 256 6.19 -13.95 2.64
C GLY A 256 5.84 -12.93 3.73
N VAL A 257 4.55 -12.71 4.01
CA VAL A 257 4.11 -11.82 5.09
C VAL A 257 4.43 -12.43 6.47
N GLU A 258 4.25 -13.73 6.63
CA GLU A 258 4.68 -14.44 7.84
C GLU A 258 6.19 -14.32 8.05
N ASP A 259 6.98 -14.48 6.98
CA ASP A 259 8.44 -14.27 7.01
C ASP A 259 8.80 -12.85 7.45
N PHE A 260 8.14 -11.83 6.87
CA PHE A 260 8.36 -10.43 7.22
C PHE A 260 8.10 -10.15 8.69
N ASN A 261 6.95 -10.59 9.19
CA ASN A 261 6.56 -10.37 10.58
C ASN A 261 7.50 -11.08 11.55
N ALA A 262 7.96 -12.29 11.24
CA ALA A 262 8.94 -13.00 12.05
C ALA A 262 10.29 -12.26 12.10
N VAL A 263 10.75 -11.71 10.97
CA VAL A 263 11.99 -10.92 10.92
C VAL A 263 11.87 -9.63 11.71
N VAL A 264 10.77 -8.87 11.54
CA VAL A 264 10.53 -7.63 12.27
C VAL A 264 10.45 -7.90 13.77
N PHE A 265 9.69 -8.93 14.18
CA PHE A 265 9.57 -9.28 15.59
C PHE A 265 10.90 -9.72 16.19
N LEU A 266 11.71 -10.50 15.47
CA LEU A 266 13.05 -10.88 15.92
C LEU A 266 13.96 -9.66 16.05
N ARG A 267 13.87 -8.69 15.13
CA ARG A 267 14.65 -7.46 15.18
C ARG A 267 14.33 -6.68 16.46
N ASP A 268 13.06 -6.46 16.76
CA ASP A 268 12.64 -5.72 17.94
C ASP A 268 13.15 -6.36 19.24
N LEU A 269 13.03 -7.70 19.35
CA LEU A 269 13.56 -8.44 20.50
C LEU A 269 15.09 -8.38 20.58
N ALA A 270 15.79 -8.54 19.45
CA ALA A 270 17.24 -8.52 19.40
C ALA A 270 17.79 -7.13 19.75
N GLU A 271 17.18 -6.05 19.28
CA GLU A 271 17.55 -4.68 19.62
C GLU A 271 17.32 -4.39 21.11
N ALA A 272 16.16 -4.79 21.65
CA ALA A 272 15.87 -4.64 23.08
C ALA A 272 16.86 -5.42 23.97
N ALA A 273 17.30 -6.60 23.53
CA ALA A 273 18.27 -7.43 24.23
C ALA A 273 19.74 -7.09 23.92
N ASN A 274 20.02 -6.19 22.96
CA ASN A 274 21.35 -5.95 22.39
C ASN A 274 22.04 -7.23 21.87
N ASP A 275 21.27 -8.13 21.24
CA ASP A 275 21.75 -9.42 20.75
C ASP A 275 22.30 -9.33 19.33
N SER A 276 23.62 -9.19 19.23
CA SER A 276 24.32 -9.10 17.94
C SER A 276 24.27 -10.38 17.12
N ALA A 277 24.05 -11.56 17.74
CA ALA A 277 23.97 -12.82 17.01
C ALA A 277 22.63 -12.93 16.27
N ALA A 278 21.52 -12.57 16.91
CA ALA A 278 20.20 -12.52 16.28
C ALA A 278 20.15 -11.47 15.16
N LEU A 279 20.72 -10.28 15.38
CA LEU A 279 20.82 -9.25 14.33
C LEU A 279 21.63 -9.77 13.12
N LYS A 280 22.73 -10.50 13.36
CA LYS A 280 23.50 -11.13 12.29
C LYS A 280 22.69 -12.19 11.54
N THR A 281 21.88 -13.00 12.23
CA THR A 281 20.97 -13.97 11.61
C THR A 281 19.97 -13.28 10.68
N ILE A 282 19.40 -12.14 11.11
CA ILE A 282 18.51 -11.35 10.25
C ILE A 282 19.25 -10.85 9.01
N ASP A 283 20.42 -10.23 9.18
CA ASP A 283 21.18 -9.68 8.06
C ASP A 283 21.59 -10.75 7.04
N GLU A 284 22.02 -11.93 7.52
CA GLU A 284 22.36 -13.07 6.67
C GLU A 284 21.14 -13.61 5.92
N ALA A 285 20.00 -13.74 6.59
CA ALA A 285 18.76 -14.21 5.98
C ALA A 285 18.27 -13.25 4.90
N VAL A 286 18.14 -11.96 5.23
CA VAL A 286 17.65 -10.93 4.32
C VAL A 286 18.57 -10.80 3.11
N SER A 287 19.89 -10.71 3.33
CA SER A 287 20.84 -10.56 2.22
C SER A 287 20.85 -11.78 1.30
N SER A 288 20.78 -12.99 1.88
CA SER A 288 20.76 -14.24 1.11
C SER A 288 19.52 -14.32 0.23
N VAL A 289 18.32 -14.13 0.79
CA VAL A 289 17.07 -14.23 0.04
C VAL A 289 16.99 -13.10 -0.98
N ALA A 290 17.20 -11.85 -0.57
CA ALA A 290 17.06 -10.69 -1.46
C ALA A 290 18.06 -10.66 -2.62
N SER A 291 19.24 -11.28 -2.47
CA SER A 291 20.22 -11.39 -3.57
C SER A 291 19.77 -12.28 -4.74
N GLU A 292 18.80 -13.16 -4.49
CA GLU A 292 18.21 -14.06 -5.49
C GLU A 292 16.85 -13.56 -6.00
N CYS A 293 16.25 -12.58 -5.31
CA CYS A 293 14.97 -12.00 -5.67
C CYS A 293 15.09 -11.05 -6.87
N ILE A 294 14.26 -11.24 -7.90
CA ILE A 294 14.12 -10.30 -9.01
C ILE A 294 12.63 -10.00 -9.19
N THR A 295 12.21 -8.81 -8.78
CA THR A 295 10.84 -8.33 -8.98
C THR A 295 10.78 -7.13 -9.92
N GLY A 296 11.85 -6.36 -10.09
CA GLY A 296 11.88 -5.29 -11.09
C GLY A 296 11.80 -5.80 -12.54
N MET A 297 11.16 -5.03 -13.43
CA MET A 297 11.13 -5.29 -14.86
C MET A 297 12.45 -4.89 -15.58
N PRO A 298 12.87 -5.63 -16.63
CA PRO A 298 12.27 -6.87 -17.14
C PRO A 298 12.70 -8.09 -16.31
N ARG A 299 11.77 -8.74 -15.63
CA ARG A 299 12.05 -9.89 -14.75
C ARG A 299 12.49 -11.12 -15.53
N GLU A 300 11.98 -11.25 -16.75
CA GLU A 300 12.27 -12.35 -17.66
C GLU A 300 13.71 -12.30 -18.21
N ALA A 301 14.48 -11.25 -17.88
CA ALA A 301 15.89 -11.16 -18.25
C ALA A 301 16.79 -12.13 -17.46
N ALA A 302 16.29 -12.75 -16.39
CA ALA A 302 17.01 -13.72 -15.58
C ALA A 302 16.07 -14.82 -15.05
N ASP A 303 16.65 -15.93 -14.59
CA ASP A 303 15.91 -16.87 -13.76
C ASP A 303 15.65 -16.20 -12.41
N TYR A 304 14.39 -16.13 -12.04
CA TYR A 304 13.94 -15.52 -10.80
C TYR A 304 13.16 -16.50 -9.94
N ASP A 305 13.10 -17.79 -10.31
CA ASP A 305 12.58 -18.79 -9.39
C ASP A 305 13.48 -18.87 -8.16
N MET A 306 12.88 -19.27 -7.04
CA MET A 306 13.62 -19.41 -5.79
C MET A 306 13.42 -20.80 -5.23
N ASP A 307 14.50 -21.40 -4.76
CA ASP A 307 14.43 -22.69 -4.08
C ASP A 307 13.71 -22.50 -2.73
N PHE A 308 12.66 -23.28 -2.51
CA PHE A 308 11.90 -23.29 -1.27
C PHE A 308 12.81 -23.55 -0.04
N GLU A 309 13.85 -24.37 -0.22
CA GLU A 309 14.79 -24.70 0.86
C GLU A 309 15.61 -23.49 1.34
N VAL A 310 15.83 -22.48 0.47
CA VAL A 310 16.50 -21.22 0.86
C VAL A 310 15.65 -20.50 1.90
N PHE A 311 14.34 -20.38 1.67
CA PHE A 311 13.45 -19.76 2.65
C PHE A 311 13.36 -20.56 3.94
N MET A 312 13.20 -21.89 3.84
CA MET A 312 13.02 -22.75 5.02
C MET A 312 14.24 -22.77 5.92
N LYS A 313 15.44 -22.78 5.34
CA LYS A 313 16.70 -22.65 6.09
C LYS A 313 16.71 -21.39 6.95
N HIS A 314 16.35 -20.25 6.37
CA HIS A 314 16.37 -18.97 7.07
C HIS A 314 15.23 -18.82 8.07
N ARG A 315 14.03 -19.31 7.73
CA ARG A 315 12.88 -19.35 8.64
C ARG A 315 13.20 -20.15 9.91
N GLU A 316 13.89 -21.28 9.77
CA GLU A 316 14.33 -22.09 10.91
C GLU A 316 15.35 -21.36 11.80
N ALA A 317 16.32 -20.67 11.21
CA ALA A 317 17.30 -19.89 11.96
C ALA A 317 16.66 -18.70 12.71
N ILE A 318 15.69 -18.03 12.07
CA ILE A 318 14.89 -16.97 12.69
C ILE A 318 14.08 -17.53 13.86
N ARG A 319 13.37 -18.65 13.65
CA ARG A 319 12.59 -19.33 14.71
C ARG A 319 13.44 -19.69 15.92
N GLN A 320 14.60 -20.31 15.71
CA GLN A 320 15.52 -20.67 16.81
C GLN A 320 16.00 -19.44 17.59
N SER A 321 16.23 -18.32 16.90
CA SER A 321 16.63 -17.06 17.54
C SER A 321 15.48 -16.44 18.33
N LEU A 322 14.25 -16.51 17.81
CA LEU A 322 13.03 -16.06 18.50
C LEU A 322 12.79 -16.86 19.79
N GLU A 323 12.86 -18.19 19.72
CA GLU A 323 12.69 -19.06 20.89
C GLU A 323 13.71 -18.74 21.98
N ARG A 324 14.98 -18.58 21.59
CA ARG A 324 16.06 -18.22 22.52
C ARG A 324 15.88 -16.87 23.20
N LEU A 325 15.27 -15.89 22.53
CA LEU A 325 15.05 -14.54 23.05
C LEU A 325 13.71 -14.37 23.79
N SER A 326 12.81 -15.36 23.67
CA SER A 326 11.49 -15.33 24.30
C SER A 326 11.46 -16.04 25.67
N GLU A 327 12.55 -16.70 26.07
CA GLU A 327 12.75 -17.36 27.37
C GLU A 327 13.31 -16.41 28.44
#